data_AF-A0A7W0QCI7-F1
#
_entry.id   AF-A0A7W0QCI7-F1
#
_cell.length_a   1.000
_cell.length_b   1.000
_cell.length_c   1.000
_cell.angle_alpha   90.00
_cell.angle_beta   90.00
_cell.angle_gamma   90.00
#
_symmetry.space_group_name_H-M   'P 1'
#
loop_
_entity.id
_entity.type
_entity.pdbx_description
1 polymer ?
#
loop_
_entity_poly.entity_id
_entity_poly.type
_entity_poly.pdbx_seq_one_letter_code
_entity_poly.pdbx_strand_id
1 'polypeptide(L)'
;MSLHKRAWRLLAGDDGPARSGLPITELLAPVPLVLLVLLGINDWVIKPSDAPRWLAGKLSDFTGLAVFPLVATAAFDALLAGLARLGAPVDFTLRRWKLATAIALTGTVFTAMKLSPEIALIIADALGTIIGHAQVMPDPWDLLALPALGFAWWHGRRTIARGAYGRLAWAKRAHRASKTTAPYADAAACGADRAVVAELDRATVAWLDGGPPAPVEAALAQLRR
;
A
#
# COMPACT_ATOMS: atom_id res chain seq x y z
N MET A 1 25.44 4.34 0.45
CA MET A 1 24.03 3.87 0.29
C MET A 1 23.42 3.72 1.69
N SER A 2 22.32 4.41 2.01
CA SER A 2 21.76 4.41 3.38
C SER A 2 21.21 3.03 3.79
N LEU A 3 21.24 2.73 5.09
CA LEU A 3 20.64 1.52 5.68
C LEU A 3 19.19 1.30 5.23
N HIS A 4 18.42 2.38 5.15
CA HIS A 4 17.05 2.40 4.63
C HIS A 4 16.95 1.84 3.20
N LYS A 5 17.83 2.27 2.28
CA LYS A 5 17.84 1.77 0.89
C LYS A 5 18.23 0.29 0.80
N ARG A 6 19.13 -0.18 1.67
CA ARG A 6 19.51 -1.60 1.76
C ARG A 6 18.34 -2.46 2.22
N ALA A 7 17.68 -2.08 3.33
CA ALA A 7 16.52 -2.80 3.84
C ALA A 7 15.39 -2.87 2.80
N TRP A 8 15.12 -1.75 2.12
CA TRP A 8 14.12 -1.70 1.05
C TRP A 8 14.43 -2.64 -0.12
N ARG A 9 15.67 -2.66 -0.60
CA ARG A 9 16.08 -3.58 -1.68
C ARG A 9 15.99 -5.05 -1.26
N LEU A 10 16.32 -5.36 -0.01
CA LEU A 10 16.22 -6.73 0.51
C LEU A 10 14.77 -7.20 0.57
N LEU A 11 13.85 -6.34 0.99
CA LEU A 11 12.44 -6.70 1.20
C LEU A 11 11.62 -6.68 -0.10
N ALA A 12 11.67 -5.58 -0.85
CA ALA A 12 10.83 -5.35 -2.02
C ALA A 12 11.50 -5.73 -3.35
N GLY A 13 12.81 -5.98 -3.34
CA GLY A 13 13.62 -6.18 -4.53
C GLY A 13 13.95 -4.86 -5.27
N ASP A 14 14.47 -5.01 -6.48
CA ASP A 14 14.66 -3.92 -7.42
C ASP A 14 13.54 -3.95 -8.48
N ASP A 15 13.15 -2.77 -8.96
CA ASP A 15 12.16 -2.58 -10.01
C ASP A 15 12.76 -1.74 -11.14
N GLY A 16 12.78 -2.30 -12.35
CA GLY A 16 13.37 -1.69 -13.53
C GLY A 16 13.19 -2.54 -14.79
N PRO A 17 13.80 -2.14 -15.91
CA PRO A 17 13.61 -2.80 -17.21
C PRO A 17 13.94 -4.29 -17.22
N ALA A 18 14.95 -4.70 -16.45
CA ALA A 18 15.42 -6.08 -16.36
C ALA A 18 14.63 -6.94 -15.35
N ARG A 19 14.04 -6.33 -14.31
CA ARG A 19 13.35 -7.05 -13.23
C ARG A 19 12.17 -6.24 -12.71
N SER A 20 11.00 -6.86 -12.68
CA SER A 20 9.82 -6.27 -12.04
C SER A 20 9.90 -6.43 -10.52
N GLY A 21 9.66 -5.34 -9.80
CA GLY A 21 9.40 -5.40 -8.36
C GLY A 21 8.01 -5.97 -8.07
N LEU A 22 7.78 -6.36 -6.81
CA LEU A 22 6.46 -6.77 -6.33
C LEU A 22 5.58 -5.55 -6.06
N PRO A 23 4.28 -5.56 -6.44
CA PRO A 23 3.38 -4.43 -6.26
C PRO A 23 2.78 -4.37 -4.85
N ILE A 24 3.64 -4.49 -3.83
CA ILE A 24 3.26 -4.47 -2.40
C ILE A 24 4.20 -3.55 -1.59
N THR A 25 4.89 -2.66 -2.30
CA THR A 25 5.96 -1.84 -1.73
C THR A 25 5.54 -0.95 -0.59
N GLU A 26 4.33 -0.40 -0.65
CA GLU A 26 3.79 0.45 0.39
C GLU A 26 3.73 -0.27 1.73
N LEU A 27 3.53 -1.60 1.74
CA LEU A 27 3.49 -2.41 2.96
C LEU A 27 4.89 -2.86 3.41
N LEU A 28 5.80 -3.14 2.47
CA LEU A 28 7.16 -3.60 2.78
C LEU A 28 8.11 -2.49 3.25
N ALA A 29 7.62 -1.26 3.33
CA ALA A 29 8.38 -0.15 3.87
C ALA A 29 8.66 -0.36 5.37
N PRO A 30 9.81 0.12 5.91
CA PRO A 30 10.18 -0.12 7.30
C PRO A 30 9.13 0.31 8.33
N VAL A 31 8.47 1.46 8.13
CA VAL A 31 7.50 1.98 9.11
C VAL A 31 6.22 1.14 9.14
N PRO A 32 5.53 0.88 8.01
CA PRO A 32 4.40 -0.05 7.98
C PRO A 32 4.72 -1.45 8.53
N LEU A 33 5.92 -1.99 8.25
CA LEU A 33 6.34 -3.27 8.83
C LEU A 33 6.46 -3.20 10.35
N VAL A 34 7.06 -2.14 10.89
CA VAL A 34 7.12 -1.93 12.35
C VAL A 34 5.73 -1.80 12.94
N LEU A 35 4.81 -1.08 12.30
CA LEU A 35 3.42 -0.96 12.76
C LEU A 35 2.68 -2.30 12.73
N LEU A 36 2.91 -3.12 11.70
CA LEU A 36 2.32 -4.46 11.59
C LEU A 36 2.86 -5.40 12.67
N VAL A 37 4.16 -5.36 12.92
CA VAL A 37 4.80 -6.13 14.01
C VAL A 37 4.28 -5.66 15.37
N LEU A 38 4.19 -4.35 15.58
CA LEU A 38 3.65 -3.76 16.81
C LEU A 38 2.19 -4.17 17.03
N LEU A 39 1.37 -4.16 15.98
CA LEU A 39 -0.01 -4.64 16.03
C LEU A 39 -0.07 -6.13 16.40
N GLY A 40 0.75 -6.97 15.78
CA GLY A 40 0.83 -8.40 16.10
C GLY A 40 1.27 -8.67 17.54
N ILE A 41 2.31 -7.97 18.03
CA ILE A 41 2.75 -8.06 19.43
C ILE A 41 1.63 -7.59 20.37
N ASN A 42 0.97 -6.48 20.04
CA ASN A 42 -0.14 -5.97 20.83
C ASN A 42 -1.27 -7.01 20.95
N ASP A 43 -1.65 -7.61 19.83
CA ASP A 43 -2.82 -8.48 19.78
C ASP A 43 -2.58 -9.88 20.35
N TRP A 44 -1.35 -10.40 20.23
CA TRP A 44 -1.02 -11.76 20.67
C TRP A 44 -0.27 -11.85 21.99
N VAL A 45 0.40 -10.78 22.42
CA VAL A 45 1.21 -10.78 23.64
C VAL A 45 0.63 -9.82 24.68
N ILE A 46 0.31 -8.59 24.30
CA ILE A 46 -0.13 -7.56 25.26
C ILE A 46 -1.60 -7.79 25.67
N LYS A 47 -2.52 -7.97 24.70
CA LYS A 47 -3.94 -8.18 25.00
C LYS A 47 -4.22 -9.40 25.91
N PRO A 48 -3.51 -10.54 25.77
CA PRO A 48 -3.68 -11.68 26.69
C PRO A 48 -3.01 -11.52 28.07
N SER A 49 -2.19 -10.49 28.27
CA SER A 49 -1.49 -10.23 29.54
C SER A 49 -2.32 -9.39 30.52
N ASP A 50 -1.77 -9.13 31.71
CA ASP A 50 -2.36 -8.25 32.73
C ASP A 50 -2.27 -6.74 32.40
N ALA A 51 -1.84 -6.39 31.18
CA ALA A 51 -1.76 -5.01 30.74
C ALA A 51 -3.15 -4.32 30.74
N PRO A 52 -3.22 -3.00 30.95
CA PRO A 52 -4.48 -2.27 30.91
C PRO A 52 -5.19 -2.43 29.56
N ARG A 53 -6.38 -3.06 29.57
CA ARG A 53 -7.14 -3.36 28.35
C ARG A 53 -7.44 -2.14 27.50
N TRP A 54 -7.68 -0.99 28.14
CA TRP A 54 -7.93 0.27 27.42
C TRP A 54 -6.72 0.70 26.59
N LEU A 55 -5.49 0.55 27.11
CA LEU A 55 -4.26 0.95 26.41
C LEU A 55 -4.00 0.03 25.21
N ALA A 56 -4.11 -1.28 25.41
CA ALA A 56 -3.95 -2.26 24.33
C ALA A 56 -5.01 -2.10 23.23
N GLY A 57 -6.24 -1.69 23.60
CA GLY A 57 -7.30 -1.34 22.67
C GLY A 57 -6.93 -0.15 21.79
N LYS A 58 -6.57 0.99 22.39
CA LYS A 58 -6.18 2.19 21.63
C LYS A 58 -4.96 1.93 20.74
N LEU A 59 -3.95 1.22 21.24
CA LEU A 59 -2.76 0.90 20.45
C LEU A 59 -3.12 0.08 19.20
N SER A 60 -4.00 -0.90 19.33
CA SER A 60 -4.55 -1.69 18.22
C SER A 60 -5.26 -0.80 17.20
N ASP A 61 -6.12 0.12 17.66
CA ASP A 61 -6.86 1.03 16.78
C ASP A 61 -5.93 1.98 16.00
N PHE A 62 -4.96 2.62 16.67
CA PHE A 62 -4.02 3.54 16.01
C PHE A 62 -3.13 2.83 14.99
N THR A 63 -2.54 1.69 15.39
CA THR A 63 -1.65 0.91 14.50
C THR A 63 -2.43 0.27 13.36
N GLY A 64 -3.61 -0.28 13.65
CA GLY A 64 -4.53 -0.86 12.69
C GLY A 64 -4.97 0.15 11.64
N LEU A 65 -5.49 1.33 12.04
CA LEU A 65 -5.90 2.36 11.10
C LEU A 65 -4.74 2.92 10.26
N ALA A 66 -3.53 2.99 10.83
CA ALA A 66 -2.35 3.41 10.09
C ALA A 66 -1.90 2.40 9.02
N VAL A 67 -2.02 1.09 9.28
CA VAL A 67 -1.46 0.03 8.43
C VAL A 67 -2.49 -0.67 7.55
N PHE A 68 -3.73 -0.84 8.00
CA PHE A 68 -4.75 -1.65 7.35
C PHE A 68 -5.07 -1.19 5.91
N PRO A 69 -5.19 0.12 5.60
CA PRO A 69 -5.39 0.54 4.21
C PRO A 69 -4.24 0.11 3.29
N LEU A 70 -3.00 0.07 3.79
CA LEU A 70 -1.82 -0.36 3.04
C LEU A 70 -1.80 -1.88 2.84
N VAL A 71 -2.23 -2.64 3.85
CA VAL A 71 -2.43 -4.10 3.73
C VAL A 71 -3.50 -4.39 2.68
N ALA A 72 -4.62 -3.65 2.71
CA ALA A 72 -5.71 -3.82 1.76
C ALA A 72 -5.28 -3.52 0.31
N THR A 73 -4.54 -2.43 0.06
CA THR A 73 -4.02 -2.14 -1.29
C THR A 73 -3.00 -3.19 -1.73
N ALA A 74 -2.07 -3.58 -0.87
CA ALA A 74 -1.06 -4.58 -1.18
C ALA A 74 -1.69 -5.95 -1.50
N ALA A 75 -2.68 -6.39 -0.72
CA ALA A 75 -3.41 -7.63 -0.97
C ALA A 75 -4.18 -7.58 -2.30
N PHE A 76 -4.87 -6.46 -2.56
CA PHE A 76 -5.61 -6.25 -3.80
C PHE A 76 -4.67 -6.23 -5.02
N ASP A 77 -3.54 -5.52 -4.95
CA ASP A 77 -2.56 -5.43 -6.02
C ASP A 77 -1.84 -6.76 -6.25
N ALA A 78 -1.55 -7.53 -5.20
CA ALA A 78 -1.02 -8.89 -5.31
C ALA A 78 -2.02 -9.84 -6.02
N LEU A 79 -3.31 -9.76 -5.67
CA LEU A 79 -4.36 -10.52 -6.34
C LEU A 79 -4.45 -10.15 -7.82
N LEU A 80 -4.49 -8.85 -8.14
CA LEU A 80 -4.53 -8.37 -9.52
C LEU A 80 -3.27 -8.76 -10.29
N ALA A 81 -2.10 -8.82 -9.65
CA ALA A 81 -0.87 -9.29 -10.27
C ALA A 81 -0.96 -10.78 -10.63
N GLY A 82 -1.60 -11.59 -9.77
CA GLY A 82 -1.96 -12.97 -10.06
C GLY A 82 -2.87 -13.09 -11.28
N LEU A 83 -3.96 -12.32 -11.33
CA LEU A 83 -4.87 -12.30 -12.47
C LEU A 83 -4.20 -11.82 -13.75
N ALA A 84 -3.33 -10.82 -13.66
CA ALA A 84 -2.54 -10.35 -14.79
C ALA A 84 -1.64 -11.47 -15.34
N ARG A 85 -1.02 -12.30 -14.47
CA ARG A 85 -0.26 -13.48 -14.92
C ARG A 85 -1.12 -14.48 -15.69
N LEU A 86 -2.42 -14.56 -15.40
CA LEU A 86 -3.40 -15.36 -16.13
C LEU A 86 -3.92 -14.68 -17.42
N GLY A 87 -3.37 -13.51 -17.79
CA GLY A 87 -3.73 -12.80 -19.03
C GLY A 87 -4.79 -11.71 -18.87
N ALA A 88 -5.32 -11.48 -17.66
CA ALA A 88 -6.30 -10.43 -17.45
C ALA A 88 -5.70 -9.03 -17.71
N PRO A 89 -6.41 -8.13 -18.42
CA PRO A 89 -5.93 -6.78 -18.72
C PRO A 89 -6.18 -5.82 -17.54
N VAL A 90 -5.61 -6.14 -16.37
CA VAL A 90 -5.82 -5.39 -15.13
C VAL A 90 -4.59 -4.58 -14.72
N ASP A 91 -4.83 -3.44 -14.09
CA ASP A 91 -3.79 -2.65 -13.43
C ASP A 91 -3.57 -3.18 -12.01
N PHE A 92 -2.45 -3.87 -11.81
CA PHE A 92 -2.06 -4.49 -10.54
C PHE A 92 -1.15 -3.62 -9.67
N THR A 93 -1.09 -2.32 -9.93
CA THR A 93 -0.13 -1.42 -9.29
C THR A 93 -0.82 -0.39 -8.43
N LEU A 94 -0.14 0.10 -7.39
CA LEU A 94 -0.74 1.01 -6.43
C LEU A 94 -1.15 2.31 -7.12
N ARG A 95 -2.43 2.67 -7.01
CA ARG A 95 -3.00 3.91 -7.55
C ARG A 95 -3.57 4.77 -6.44
N ARG A 96 -3.57 6.08 -6.66
CA ARG A 96 -4.12 7.05 -5.71
C ARG A 96 -5.59 6.76 -5.38
N TRP A 97 -6.39 6.34 -6.36
CA TRP A 97 -7.79 6.00 -6.14
C TRP A 97 -7.94 4.73 -5.29
N LYS A 98 -7.14 3.67 -5.54
CA LYS A 98 -7.15 2.45 -4.72
C LYS A 98 -6.84 2.77 -3.25
N LEU A 99 -5.82 3.60 -3.03
CA LEU A 99 -5.46 4.07 -1.70
C LEU A 99 -6.58 4.87 -1.04
N ALA A 100 -7.17 5.83 -1.76
CA ALA A 100 -8.29 6.63 -1.23
C ALA A 100 -9.51 5.76 -0.89
N THR A 101 -9.84 4.80 -1.76
CA THR A 101 -10.92 3.83 -1.53
C THR A 101 -10.63 2.96 -0.31
N ALA A 102 -9.41 2.42 -0.18
CA ALA A 102 -9.03 1.61 0.97
C ALA A 102 -9.12 2.39 2.28
N ILE A 103 -8.66 3.65 2.30
CA ILE A 103 -8.77 4.54 3.45
C ILE A 103 -10.22 4.83 3.80
N ALA A 104 -11.05 5.19 2.80
CA ALA A 104 -12.46 5.49 3.01
C ALA A 104 -13.22 4.27 3.55
N LEU A 105 -13.03 3.09 2.96
CA LEU A 105 -13.64 1.85 3.43
C LEU A 105 -13.21 1.51 4.86
N THR A 106 -11.90 1.62 5.15
CA THR A 106 -11.36 1.36 6.49
C THR A 106 -11.98 2.29 7.52
N GLY A 107 -11.98 3.60 7.25
CA GLY A 107 -12.56 4.60 8.15
C GLY A 107 -14.06 4.41 8.36
N THR A 108 -14.80 4.09 7.29
CA THR A 108 -16.25 3.82 7.37
C THR A 108 -16.55 2.58 8.21
N VAL A 109 -15.90 1.45 7.93
CA VAL A 109 -16.10 0.20 8.69
C VAL A 109 -15.70 0.39 10.15
N PHE A 110 -14.56 1.04 10.41
CA PHE A 110 -14.11 1.36 11.76
C PHE A 110 -15.12 2.22 12.51
N THR A 111 -15.58 3.31 11.89
CA THR A 111 -16.56 4.20 12.51
C THR A 111 -17.87 3.47 12.81
N ALA A 112 -18.36 2.68 11.86
CA ALA A 112 -19.59 1.92 12.01
C ALA A 112 -19.51 0.92 13.16
N MET A 113 -18.42 0.15 13.28
CA MET A 113 -18.26 -0.83 14.36
C MET A 113 -18.02 -0.19 15.74
N LYS A 114 -17.47 1.04 15.80
CA LYS A 114 -17.29 1.75 17.09
C LYS A 114 -18.57 2.44 17.57
N LEU A 115 -19.51 2.72 16.68
CA LEU A 115 -20.78 3.42 16.99
C LEU A 115 -22.00 2.49 17.09
N SER A 116 -21.99 1.33 16.46
CA SER A 116 -23.10 0.37 16.49
C SER A 116 -22.66 -0.97 17.08
N PRO A 117 -23.23 -1.40 18.22
CA PRO A 117 -23.02 -2.73 18.77
C PRO A 117 -23.40 -3.86 17.80
N GLU A 118 -24.45 -3.68 17.02
CA GLU A 118 -24.91 -4.66 16.03
C GLU A 118 -23.87 -4.87 14.93
N ILE A 119 -23.30 -3.77 14.40
CA ILE A 119 -22.23 -3.84 13.41
C ILE A 119 -20.96 -4.44 14.02
N ALA A 120 -20.64 -4.09 15.27
CA ALA A 120 -19.49 -4.67 15.97
C ALA A 120 -19.60 -6.19 16.08
N LEU A 121 -20.79 -6.73 16.39
CA LEU A 121 -21.04 -8.18 16.43
C LEU A 121 -20.88 -8.82 15.05
N ILE A 122 -21.47 -8.24 14.00
CA ILE A 122 -21.35 -8.76 12.63
C ILE A 122 -19.88 -8.81 12.19
N ILE A 123 -19.11 -7.75 12.47
CA ILE A 123 -17.69 -7.69 12.12
C ILE A 123 -16.87 -8.66 12.97
N ALA A 124 -17.17 -8.79 14.27
CA ALA A 124 -16.52 -9.74 15.15
C ALA A 124 -16.74 -11.19 14.69
N ASP A 125 -17.97 -11.55 14.29
CA ASP A 125 -18.29 -12.87 13.75
C ASP A 125 -17.57 -13.12 12.41
N ALA A 126 -17.59 -12.13 11.51
CA ALA A 126 -16.90 -12.24 10.22
C ALA A 126 -15.39 -12.44 10.40
N LEU A 127 -14.74 -11.63 11.25
CA LEU A 127 -13.33 -11.81 11.61
C LEU A 127 -13.12 -13.16 12.33
N GLY A 128 -14.09 -13.55 13.16
CA GLY A 128 -14.26 -14.86 13.79
C GLY A 128 -13.91 -16.03 12.88
N THR A 129 -14.49 -16.00 11.68
CA THR A 129 -14.32 -17.07 10.68
C THR A 129 -12.95 -17.10 10.01
N ILE A 130 -12.23 -15.98 10.00
CA ILE A 130 -10.96 -15.83 9.26
C ILE A 130 -9.77 -16.02 10.19
N ILE A 131 -9.81 -15.40 11.38
CA ILE A 131 -8.65 -15.30 12.29
C ILE A 131 -8.89 -15.96 13.65
N GLY A 132 -10.00 -16.67 13.83
CA GLY A 132 -10.38 -17.26 15.12
C GLY A 132 -11.05 -16.22 16.02
N HIS A 133 -10.85 -16.27 17.34
CA HIS A 133 -11.57 -15.37 18.25
C HIS A 133 -11.25 -13.88 18.02
N ALA A 134 -12.24 -13.14 17.54
CA ALA A 134 -12.25 -11.69 17.45
C ALA A 134 -13.29 -11.11 18.40
N GLN A 135 -12.90 -10.07 19.14
CA GLN A 135 -13.81 -9.28 19.96
C GLN A 135 -13.69 -7.82 19.55
N VAL A 136 -14.81 -7.20 19.20
CA VAL A 136 -14.90 -5.78 18.89
C VAL A 136 -15.76 -5.13 19.96
N MET A 137 -15.13 -4.29 20.79
CA MET A 137 -15.85 -3.49 21.78
C MET A 137 -16.23 -2.14 21.15
N PRO A 138 -17.53 -1.79 21.10
CA PRO A 138 -17.95 -0.44 20.74
C PRO A 138 -17.49 0.58 21.80
N ASP A 139 -16.73 1.58 21.38
CA ASP A 139 -16.35 2.74 22.19
C ASP A 139 -16.22 3.96 21.27
N PRO A 140 -17.12 4.97 21.35
CA PRO A 140 -17.04 6.17 20.54
C PRO A 140 -15.73 6.96 20.70
N TRP A 141 -15.03 6.82 21.83
CA TRP A 141 -13.73 7.48 22.03
C TRP A 141 -12.63 6.89 21.15
N ASP A 142 -12.81 5.69 20.60
CA ASP A 142 -11.89 5.11 19.63
C ASP A 142 -11.87 5.89 18.31
N LEU A 143 -12.88 6.72 18.03
CA LEU A 143 -12.87 7.61 16.85
C LEU A 143 -11.72 8.62 16.88
N LEU A 144 -11.13 8.88 18.05
CA LEU A 144 -9.89 9.65 18.16
C LEU A 144 -8.69 9.01 17.45
N ALA A 145 -8.79 7.73 17.05
CA ALA A 145 -7.78 7.05 16.26
C ALA A 145 -7.90 7.31 14.75
N LEU A 146 -9.03 7.82 14.24
CA LEU A 146 -9.24 8.11 12.82
C LEU A 146 -8.14 8.97 12.16
N PRO A 147 -7.54 9.99 12.83
CA PRO A 147 -6.40 10.72 12.29
C PRO A 147 -5.22 9.84 11.88
N ALA A 148 -5.08 8.62 12.43
CA ALA A 148 -4.05 7.66 12.02
C ALA A 148 -4.18 7.24 10.55
N LEU A 149 -5.36 7.32 9.93
CA LEU A 149 -5.55 7.12 8.49
C LEU A 149 -4.75 8.14 7.65
N GLY A 150 -4.46 9.32 8.22
CA GLY A 150 -3.59 10.31 7.62
C GLY A 150 -2.18 9.79 7.36
N PHE A 151 -1.68 8.88 8.21
CA PHE A 151 -0.40 8.19 7.98
C PHE A 151 -0.46 7.32 6.71
N ALA A 152 -1.52 6.50 6.55
CA ALA A 152 -1.68 5.66 5.37
C ALA A 152 -1.74 6.49 4.09
N TRP A 153 -2.46 7.61 4.10
CA TRP A 153 -2.52 8.54 2.97
C TRP A 153 -1.15 9.12 2.63
N TRP A 154 -0.46 9.67 3.64
CA TRP A 154 0.85 10.29 3.48
C TRP A 154 1.89 9.30 2.95
N HIS A 155 1.97 8.12 3.55
CA HIS A 155 2.91 7.07 3.17
C HIS A 155 2.61 6.50 1.79
N GLY A 156 1.35 6.14 1.52
CA GLY A 156 0.93 5.62 0.24
C GLY A 156 1.16 6.61 -0.90
N ARG A 157 0.85 7.90 -0.71
CA ARG A 157 1.16 8.94 -1.70
C ARG A 157 2.65 9.06 -2.00
N ARG A 158 3.50 8.99 -0.97
CA ARG A 158 4.96 9.03 -1.18
C ARG A 158 5.47 7.81 -1.93
N THR A 159 4.89 6.64 -1.68
CA THR A 159 5.18 5.43 -2.45
C THR A 159 4.80 5.61 -3.92
N ILE A 160 3.62 6.18 -4.21
CA ILE A 160 3.18 6.48 -5.59
C ILE A 160 4.11 7.52 -6.24
N ALA A 161 4.45 8.61 -5.53
CA ALA A 161 5.32 9.67 -6.03
C ALA A 161 6.73 9.17 -6.41
N ARG A 162 7.23 8.11 -5.75
CA ARG A 162 8.52 7.48 -6.04
C ARG A 162 8.46 6.43 -7.17
N GLY A 163 7.31 6.27 -7.82
CA GLY A 163 7.08 5.23 -8.81
C GLY A 163 6.88 3.87 -8.16
N ALA A 164 5.62 3.58 -7.81
CA ALA A 164 5.21 2.30 -7.22
C ALA A 164 5.74 1.11 -8.05
N TYR A 165 6.21 0.07 -7.37
CA TYR A 165 6.82 -1.06 -8.05
C TYR A 165 5.82 -1.84 -8.91
N GLY A 166 6.33 -2.51 -9.93
CA GLY A 166 5.51 -3.20 -10.91
C GLY A 166 4.89 -2.26 -11.95
N ARG A 167 4.99 -0.93 -11.80
CA ARG A 167 4.46 0.03 -12.78
C ARG A 167 5.08 -0.16 -14.15
N LEU A 168 6.38 -0.38 -14.24
CA LEU A 168 7.04 -0.61 -15.52
C LEU A 168 6.60 -1.92 -16.17
N ALA A 169 6.41 -2.97 -15.38
CA ALA A 169 5.90 -4.25 -15.87
C ALA A 169 4.44 -4.16 -16.35
N TRP A 170 3.61 -3.40 -15.61
CA TRP A 170 2.26 -3.06 -16.04
C TRP A 170 2.28 -2.24 -17.34
N ALA A 171 3.12 -1.21 -17.43
CA ALA A 171 3.25 -0.35 -18.61
C ALA A 171 3.65 -1.18 -19.84
N LYS A 172 4.60 -2.11 -19.70
CA LYS A 172 4.99 -3.05 -20.76
C LYS A 172 3.82 -3.90 -21.25
N ARG A 173 2.99 -4.41 -20.34
CA ARG A 173 1.78 -5.18 -20.67
C ARG A 173 0.73 -4.31 -21.35
N ALA A 174 0.49 -3.11 -20.83
CA ALA A 174 -0.48 -2.16 -21.36
C ALA A 174 -0.07 -1.63 -22.75
N HIS A 175 1.22 -1.42 -22.98
CA HIS A 175 1.76 -1.00 -24.27
C HIS A 175 1.61 -2.08 -25.34
N ARG A 176 1.85 -3.36 -25.01
CA ARG A 176 1.52 -4.49 -25.92
C ARG A 176 0.03 -4.54 -26.30
N ALA A 177 -0.83 -4.01 -25.45
CA ALA A 177 -2.26 -3.90 -25.69
C ALA A 177 -2.68 -2.53 -26.28
N SER A 178 -1.71 -1.70 -26.73
CA SER A 178 -1.88 -0.36 -27.32
C SER A 178 -2.56 0.69 -26.42
N LYS A 179 -2.41 0.62 -25.10
CA LYS A 179 -3.24 1.38 -24.14
C LYS A 179 -2.55 2.47 -23.30
N THR A 180 -1.24 2.73 -23.41
CA THR A 180 -0.60 3.64 -22.44
C THR A 180 0.54 4.48 -23.01
N THR A 181 0.42 5.80 -22.84
CA THR A 181 1.42 6.82 -23.18
C THR A 181 2.00 7.55 -21.96
N ALA A 182 1.35 7.46 -20.78
CA ALA A 182 1.77 8.16 -19.57
C ALA A 182 1.60 7.30 -18.30
N PRO A 183 2.41 6.24 -18.12
CA PRO A 183 2.26 5.29 -17.02
C PRO A 183 2.41 5.89 -15.60
N TYR A 184 3.09 7.03 -15.45
CA TYR A 184 3.43 7.63 -14.15
C TYR A 184 2.71 8.96 -13.85
N ALA A 185 1.65 9.33 -14.58
CA ALA A 185 0.92 10.58 -14.37
C ALA A 185 0.42 10.78 -12.91
N ASP A 186 0.09 9.69 -12.21
CA ASP A 186 -0.35 9.74 -10.81
C ASP A 186 0.78 10.03 -9.81
N ALA A 187 2.04 9.76 -10.17
CA ALA A 187 3.20 10.14 -9.37
C ALA A 187 3.30 11.67 -9.24
N ALA A 188 3.10 12.40 -10.34
CA ALA A 188 3.07 13.86 -10.34
C ALA A 188 1.92 14.41 -9.47
N ALA A 189 0.73 13.81 -9.55
CA ALA A 189 -0.40 14.17 -8.67
C ALA A 189 -0.12 13.87 -7.17
N CYS A 190 0.82 12.95 -6.90
CA CYS A 190 1.26 12.61 -5.55
C CYS A 190 2.46 13.44 -5.06
N GLY A 191 2.93 14.41 -5.85
CA GLY A 191 3.98 15.35 -5.45
C GLY A 191 5.37 15.04 -6.03
N ALA A 192 5.47 14.15 -7.01
CA ALA A 192 6.71 13.97 -7.77
C ALA A 192 6.99 15.18 -8.67
N ASP A 193 8.27 15.41 -8.97
CA ASP A 193 8.69 16.42 -9.93
C ASP A 193 8.13 16.09 -11.32
N ARG A 194 7.36 17.03 -11.88
CA ARG A 194 6.68 16.86 -13.18
C ARG A 194 7.64 16.69 -14.34
N ALA A 195 8.81 17.34 -14.30
CA ALA A 195 9.82 17.21 -15.35
C ALA A 195 10.45 15.81 -15.31
N VAL A 196 10.72 15.29 -14.12
CA VAL A 196 11.25 13.93 -13.93
C VAL A 196 10.22 12.88 -14.36
N VAL A 197 8.95 13.07 -14.01
CA VAL A 197 7.86 12.17 -14.43
C VAL A 197 7.70 12.18 -15.95
N ALA A 198 7.69 13.35 -16.58
CA ALA A 198 7.58 13.46 -18.04
C ALA A 198 8.77 12.79 -18.76
N GLU A 199 9.98 12.95 -18.22
CA GLU A 199 11.17 12.25 -18.75
C GLU A 199 11.06 10.74 -18.58
N LEU A 200 10.59 10.27 -17.42
CA LEU A 200 10.37 8.84 -17.19
C LEU A 200 9.32 8.25 -18.13
N ASP A 201 8.20 8.96 -18.37
CA ASP A 201 7.17 8.53 -19.32
C ASP A 201 7.75 8.44 -20.74
N ARG A 202 8.49 9.45 -21.21
CA ARG A 202 9.17 9.43 -22.52
C ARG A 202 10.17 8.29 -22.65
N ALA A 203 11.07 8.15 -21.66
CA ALA A 203 12.07 7.09 -21.64
C ALA A 203 11.41 5.69 -21.64
N THR A 204 10.30 5.55 -20.90
CA THR A 204 9.54 4.29 -20.83
C THR A 204 8.94 3.95 -22.19
N VAL A 205 8.29 4.90 -22.87
CA VAL A 205 7.74 4.67 -24.21
C VAL A 205 8.85 4.31 -25.20
N ALA A 206 9.94 5.08 -25.24
CA ALA A 206 11.07 4.81 -26.13
C ALA A 206 11.70 3.42 -25.90
N TRP A 207 11.82 2.98 -24.64
CA TRP A 207 12.28 1.64 -24.30
C TRP A 207 11.29 0.55 -24.76
N LEU A 208 9.99 0.78 -24.59
CA LEU A 208 8.96 -0.16 -25.03
C LEU A 208 8.92 -0.30 -26.56
N ASP A 209 9.27 0.76 -27.28
CA ASP A 209 9.45 0.79 -28.74
C ASP A 209 10.79 0.19 -29.22
N GLY A 210 11.58 -0.43 -28.32
CA GLY A 210 12.83 -1.12 -28.64
C GLY A 210 14.11 -0.33 -28.35
N GLY A 211 14.00 0.85 -27.73
CA GLY A 211 15.13 1.64 -27.27
C GLY A 211 15.89 1.03 -26.08
N PRO A 212 17.04 1.62 -25.70
CA PRO A 212 17.86 1.11 -24.60
C PRO A 212 17.17 1.30 -23.22
N PRO A 213 17.43 0.43 -22.23
CA PRO A 213 16.84 0.53 -20.89
C PRO A 213 17.48 1.61 -20.00
N ALA A 214 18.72 2.02 -20.28
CA ALA A 214 19.49 2.92 -19.42
C ALA A 214 18.81 4.28 -19.12
N PRO A 215 18.11 4.95 -20.07
CA PRO A 215 17.35 6.17 -19.78
C PRO A 215 16.21 5.96 -18.77
N VAL A 216 15.51 4.82 -18.85
CA VAL A 216 14.45 4.46 -17.90
C VAL A 216 15.03 4.27 -16.50
N GLU A 217 16.16 3.57 -16.39
CA GLU A 217 16.84 3.36 -15.11
C GLU A 217 17.32 4.67 -14.49
N ALA A 218 17.88 5.57 -15.31
CA ALA A 218 18.32 6.89 -14.86
C ALA A 218 17.15 7.74 -14.34
N ALA A 219 16.04 7.79 -15.10
CA ALA A 219 14.84 8.53 -14.71
C ALA A 219 14.16 7.94 -13.46
N LEU A 220 14.06 6.60 -13.35
CA LEU A 220 13.57 5.92 -12.14
C LEU A 220 14.46 6.21 -10.93
N ALA A 221 15.78 6.19 -11.11
CA ALA A 221 16.73 6.50 -10.05
C ALA A 221 16.60 7.95 -9.60
N GLN A 222 16.31 8.89 -10.51
CA GLN A 222 16.05 10.29 -10.17
C GLN A 222 14.72 10.46 -9.42
N LEU A 223 13.65 9.81 -9.88
CA LEU A 223 12.33 9.84 -9.23
C LEU A 223 12.37 9.30 -7.79
N ARG A 224 13.24 8.32 -7.52
CA ARG A 224 13.36 7.63 -6.22
C ARG A 224 14.36 8.27 -5.25
N ARG A 225 15.00 9.39 -5.62
CA ARG A 225 15.88 10.14 -4.72
C ARG A 225 15.07 10.83 -3.62
#